data_AF-A0A1Y1K8D8-F1
#
_entry.id   AF-A0A1Y1K8D8-F1
#
_cell.length_a   1.000
_cell.length_b   1.000
_cell.length_c   1.000
_cell.angle_alpha   90.00
_cell.angle_beta   90.00
_cell.angle_gamma   90.00
#
_symmetry.space_group_name_H-M   'P 1'
#
loop_
_entity.id
_entity.type
_entity.pdbx_description
1 polymer ?
#
loop_
_entity_poly.entity_id
_entity_poly.type
_entity_poly.pdbx_seq_one_letter_code
_entity_poly.pdbx_strand_id
1 'polypeptide(L)'
;QGENIADNGGVKMAYLAYRSWVQRNGEEASLPGLKYTPYQLFWISVANIWCAKARPEILDKLAVTAHHSLPNFRVTGPMRNSQHFAEDFNCPLTSNMNPEDKCSIW
;
A
#
# COMPACT_ATOMS: atom_id res chain seq x y z
N GLN A 1 -13.98 6.83 9.73
CA GLN A 1 -13.39 5.48 9.52
C GLN A 1 -13.59 4.91 8.12
N GLY A 2 -14.59 5.35 7.33
CA GLY A 2 -14.79 4.86 5.95
C GLY A 2 -13.57 4.99 5.03
N GLU A 3 -12.77 6.05 5.19
CA GLU A 3 -11.56 6.29 4.37
C GLU A 3 -10.50 5.20 4.51
N ASN A 4 -10.31 4.64 5.71
CA ASN A 4 -9.36 3.53 5.89
C ASN A 4 -9.85 2.24 5.21
N ILE A 5 -11.17 2.01 5.24
CA ILE A 5 -11.80 0.88 4.55
C ILE A 5 -11.64 1.06 3.03
N ALA A 6 -11.87 2.28 2.54
CA ALA A 6 -11.70 2.64 1.13
C ALA A 6 -10.25 2.46 0.67
N ASP A 7 -9.25 2.88 1.45
CA ASP A 7 -7.84 2.67 1.10
C ASP A 7 -7.48 1.18 1.03
N ASN A 8 -7.93 0.37 1.99
CA ASN A 8 -7.68 -1.08 2.00
C ASN A 8 -8.33 -1.77 0.80
N GLY A 9 -9.63 -1.53 0.58
CA GLY A 9 -10.39 -2.13 -0.51
C GLY A 9 -9.91 -1.66 -1.87
N GLY A 10 -9.67 -0.36 -2.03
CA GLY A 10 -9.23 0.25 -3.29
C GLY A 10 -7.89 -0.29 -3.76
N VAL A 11 -6.89 -0.34 -2.87
CA VAL A 11 -5.56 -0.88 -3.22
C VAL A 11 -5.63 -2.38 -3.52
N LYS A 12 -6.40 -3.16 -2.73
CA LYS A 12 -6.61 -4.59 -3.00
C LYS A 12 -7.21 -4.81 -4.39
N MET A 13 -8.30 -4.12 -4.72
CA MET A 13 -8.97 -4.27 -6.02
C MET A 13 -8.09 -3.80 -7.17
N ALA A 14 -7.35 -2.70 -7.01
CA ALA A 14 -6.41 -2.22 -8.02
C ALA A 14 -5.29 -3.24 -8.30
N TYR A 15 -4.75 -3.89 -7.25
CA TYR A 15 -3.71 -4.90 -7.42
C TYR A 15 -4.25 -6.17 -8.11
N LEU A 16 -5.44 -6.63 -7.72
CA LEU A 16 -6.09 -7.76 -8.40
C LEU A 16 -6.36 -7.46 -9.88
N ALA A 17 -6.84 -6.24 -10.18
CA ALA A 17 -7.03 -5.80 -11.56
C ALA A 17 -5.71 -5.77 -12.36
N TYR A 18 -4.62 -5.32 -11.74
CA TYR A 18 -3.28 -5.37 -12.34
C TYR A 18 -2.85 -6.81 -12.65
N ARG A 19 -3.00 -7.74 -11.70
CA ARG A 19 -2.69 -9.15 -11.93
C ARG A 19 -3.53 -9.76 -13.06
N SER A 20 -4.83 -9.46 -13.12
CA SER A 20 -5.70 -9.90 -14.22
C SER A 20 -5.32 -9.28 -15.57
N TRP A 21 -4.75 -8.08 -15.57
CA TRP A 21 -4.19 -7.48 -16.79
C TRP A 21 -2.91 -8.21 -17.21
N VAL A 22 -1.98 -8.47 -16.29
CA VAL A 22 -0.73 -9.21 -16.56
C VAL A 22 -1.02 -10.61 -17.09
N GLN A 23 -2.00 -11.32 -16.50
CA GLN A 23 -2.40 -12.65 -16.99
C GLN A 23 -2.87 -12.65 -18.45
N ARG A 24 -3.48 -11.55 -18.91
CA ARG A 24 -4.00 -11.42 -20.28
C ARG A 24 -2.98 -10.87 -21.28
N ASN A 25 -2.03 -10.05 -20.81
CA ASN A 25 -1.15 -9.27 -21.69
C ASN A 25 0.34 -9.65 -21.55
N GLY A 26 0.69 -10.49 -20.58
CA GLY A 26 2.07 -10.78 -20.20
C GLY A 26 2.62 -9.80 -19.16
N GLU A 27 3.75 -10.16 -18.57
CA GLU A 27 4.48 -9.29 -17.63
C GLU A 27 5.16 -8.14 -18.37
N GLU A 28 5.12 -6.96 -17.76
CA GLU A 28 5.83 -5.78 -18.27
C GLU A 28 7.34 -5.90 -18.04
N ALA A 29 8.12 -5.21 -18.87
CA ALA A 29 9.55 -5.07 -18.60
C ALA A 29 9.79 -4.27 -17.32
N SER A 30 10.83 -4.65 -16.57
CA SER A 30 11.27 -3.87 -15.41
C SER A 30 11.81 -2.50 -15.82
N LEU A 31 11.65 -1.49 -14.96
CA LEU A 31 12.13 -0.14 -15.24
C LEU A 31 13.66 -0.07 -15.21
N PRO A 32 14.30 0.60 -16.19
CA PRO A 32 15.75 0.74 -16.20
C PRO A 32 16.23 1.54 -14.98
N GLY A 33 17.32 1.08 -14.36
CA GLY A 33 17.92 1.74 -13.19
C GLY A 33 17.24 1.43 -11.85
N LEU A 34 16.13 0.68 -11.85
CA LEU A 34 15.46 0.23 -10.63
C LEU A 34 15.54 -1.29 -10.49
N LYS A 35 15.87 -1.75 -9.29
CA LYS A 35 15.97 -3.19 -8.96
C LYS A 35 14.67 -3.71 -8.35
N TYR A 36 13.55 -3.44 -9.02
CA TYR A 36 12.21 -3.85 -8.57
C TYR A 36 11.43 -4.49 -9.70
N THR A 37 10.67 -5.55 -9.36
CA THR A 37 9.74 -6.17 -10.30
C THR A 37 8.55 -5.26 -10.58
N PRO A 38 7.81 -5.45 -11.68
CA PRO A 38 6.57 -4.70 -11.93
C PRO A 38 5.57 -4.79 -10.77
N TYR A 39 5.46 -5.95 -10.11
CA TYR A 39 4.65 -6.13 -8.90
C TYR A 39 5.11 -5.28 -7.71
N GLN A 40 6.42 -5.23 -7.45
CA GLN A 40 6.96 -4.35 -6.41
C GLN A 40 6.77 -2.87 -6.77
N LEU A 41 6.89 -2.52 -8.04
CA LEU A 41 6.70 -1.15 -8.55
C LEU A 41 5.24 -0.69 -8.41
N PHE A 42 4.25 -1.58 -8.50
CA PHE A 42 2.86 -1.26 -8.18
C PHE A 42 2.76 -0.68 -6.75
N TRP A 43 3.30 -1.39 -5.76
CA TRP A 43 3.23 -0.96 -4.36
C TRP A 43 4.04 0.32 -4.10
N ILE A 44 5.21 0.45 -4.74
CA ILE A 44 6.03 1.67 -4.68
C ILE A 44 5.26 2.86 -5.27
N SER A 45 4.52 2.66 -6.36
CA SER A 45 3.66 3.69 -6.96
C SER A 45 2.55 4.13 -5.99
N VAL A 46 1.85 3.16 -5.36
CA VAL A 46 0.83 3.44 -4.34
C VAL A 46 1.42 4.24 -3.16
N ALA A 47 2.61 3.88 -2.67
CA ALA A 47 3.26 4.61 -1.58
C ALA A 47 3.63 6.04 -1.99
N ASN A 48 4.17 6.22 -3.19
CA ASN A 48 4.65 7.52 -3.66
C ASN A 48 3.55 8.58 -3.78
N ILE A 49 2.30 8.18 -4.03
CA ILE A 49 1.15 9.10 -4.06
C ILE A 49 0.97 9.82 -2.71
N TRP A 50 1.35 9.16 -1.61
CA TRP A 50 1.21 9.67 -0.25
C TRP A 50 2.51 10.25 0.34
N CYS A 51 3.57 10.40 -0.47
CA CYS A 51 4.81 11.02 -0.03
C CYS A 51 4.56 12.50 0.30
N ALA A 52 4.50 12.81 1.60
CA ALA A 52 4.28 14.15 2.10
C ALA A 52 5.06 14.37 3.40
N LYS A 53 5.44 15.63 3.65
CA LYS A 53 6.09 16.06 4.90
C LYS A 53 5.39 17.31 5.43
N ALA A 54 5.06 17.31 6.71
CA ALA A 54 4.49 18.45 7.41
C ALA A 54 5.28 18.74 8.68
N ARG A 55 5.11 19.94 9.24
CA ARG A 55 5.70 20.28 10.53
C ARG A 55 4.99 19.52 11.67
N PRO A 56 5.66 19.19 12.78
CA PRO A 56 5.06 18.43 13.88
C PRO A 56 3.75 19.03 14.39
N GLU A 57 3.66 20.35 14.50
CA GLU A 57 2.46 21.04 15.00
C GLU A 57 1.25 20.86 14.07
N ILE A 58 1.52 20.73 12.76
CA ILE A 58 0.49 20.43 11.76
C ILE A 58 0.05 18.96 11.89
N LEU A 59 1.00 18.05 12.11
CA LEU A 59 0.69 16.63 12.28
C LEU A 59 -0.16 16.38 13.53
N ASP A 60 0.17 17.03 14.65
CA ASP A 60 -0.60 16.93 15.90
C ASP A 60 -2.02 17.44 15.71
N LYS A 61 -2.17 18.58 15.03
CA LYS A 61 -3.49 19.12 14.70
C LYS A 61 -4.27 18.15 13.80
N LEU A 62 -3.66 17.67 12.73
CA LEU A 62 -4.30 16.77 11.76
C LEU A 62 -4.68 15.43 12.40
N ALA A 63 -3.89 14.92 13.34
CA ALA A 63 -4.20 13.68 14.05
C ALA A 63 -5.55 13.73 14.79
N VAL A 64 -5.99 14.93 15.20
CA VAL A 64 -7.26 15.14 15.91
C VAL A 64 -8.37 15.65 14.98
N THR A 65 -8.04 16.50 14.00
CA THR A 65 -9.05 17.19 13.20
C THR A 65 -9.35 16.53 11.85
N ALA A 66 -8.44 15.72 11.31
CA ALA A 66 -8.59 15.18 9.96
C ALA A 66 -9.54 13.98 9.93
N HIS A 67 -10.35 13.90 8.87
CA HIS A 67 -11.19 12.72 8.60
C HIS A 67 -10.41 11.53 8.00
N HIS A 68 -9.24 11.82 7.44
CA HIS A 68 -8.33 10.83 6.85
C HIS A 68 -7.15 10.55 7.80
N SER A 69 -6.60 9.35 7.73
CA SER A 69 -5.34 9.02 8.40
C SER A 69 -4.19 9.86 7.83
N LEU A 70 -3.14 10.10 8.63
CA LEU A 70 -1.93 10.77 8.15
C LEU A 70 -1.31 9.98 6.98
N PRO A 71 -0.62 10.64 6.03
CA PRO A 71 -0.18 10.01 4.78
C PRO A 71 0.64 8.72 4.97
N ASN A 72 1.54 8.68 5.95
CA ASN A 72 2.32 7.48 6.27
C ASN A 72 1.44 6.29 6.68
N PHE A 73 0.36 6.52 7.43
CA PHE A 73 -0.57 5.47 7.84
C PHE A 73 -1.49 5.02 6.71
N ARG A 74 -1.79 5.89 5.73
CA ARG A 74 -2.49 5.52 4.49
C ARG A 74 -1.65 4.63 3.58
N VAL A 75 -0.33 4.63 3.74
CA VAL A 75 0.58 3.66 3.10
C VAL A 75 0.67 2.38 3.92
N THR A 76 1.09 2.50 5.19
CA THR A 76 1.41 1.31 6.00
C THR A 76 0.18 0.48 6.33
N GLY A 77 -0.99 1.09 6.55
CA GLY A 77 -2.22 0.37 6.91
C GLY A 77 -2.63 -0.65 5.85
N PRO A 78 -2.98 -0.21 4.62
CA PRO A 78 -3.34 -1.10 3.53
C PRO A 78 -2.27 -2.15 3.19
N MET A 79 -0.99 -1.76 3.21
CA MET A 79 0.11 -2.69 2.90
C MET A 79 0.28 -3.78 3.95
N ARG A 80 0.15 -3.45 5.25
CA ARG A 80 0.20 -4.44 6.36
C ARG A 80 -0.93 -5.48 6.26
N ASN A 81 -2.09 -5.04 5.81
CA ASN A 81 -3.27 -5.89 5.62
C ASN A 81 -3.23 -6.70 4.31
N SER A 82 -2.30 -6.40 3.40
CA SER A 82 -2.19 -7.09 2.12
C SER A 82 -1.22 -8.27 2.20
N GLN A 83 -1.72 -9.48 1.97
CA GLN A 83 -0.88 -10.66 1.82
C GLN A 83 -0.01 -10.58 0.56
N HIS A 84 -0.55 -10.02 -0.52
CA HIS A 84 0.19 -9.83 -1.77
C HIS A 84 1.39 -8.89 -1.62
N PHE A 85 1.25 -7.82 -0.83
CA PHE A 85 2.37 -6.94 -0.52
C PHE A 85 3.48 -7.72 0.20
N ALA A 86 3.10 -8.53 1.20
CA ALA A 86 4.07 -9.33 1.95
C ALA A 86 4.78 -10.35 1.06
N GLU A 87 4.07 -10.97 0.11
CA GLU A 87 4.63 -11.90 -0.89
C GLU A 87 5.59 -11.19 -1.85
N ASP A 88 5.17 -10.07 -2.46
CA ASP A 88 5.97 -9.35 -3.46
C ASP A 88 7.30 -8.82 -2.90
N PHE A 89 7.34 -8.52 -1.60
CA PHE A 89 8.55 -8.07 -0.89
C PHE A 89 9.22 -9.15 -0.04
N ASN A 90 8.73 -10.39 -0.04
CA ASN A 90 9.21 -11.47 0.82
C ASN A 90 9.32 -11.06 2.30
N CYS A 91 8.30 -10.37 2.82
CA CYS A 91 8.26 -9.93 4.21
C CYS A 91 8.12 -11.13 5.16
N PRO A 92 9.02 -11.31 6.15
CA PRO A 92 8.90 -12.39 7.13
C PRO A 92 7.59 -12.31 7.91
N LEU A 93 7.02 -13.47 8.28
CA LEU A 93 5.87 -13.52 9.17
C LEU A 93 6.20 -12.82 10.49
N THR A 94 5.23 -12.11 11.07
CA THR A 94 5.35 -11.29 12.30
C THR A 94 6.21 -10.02 12.16
N SER A 95 6.79 -9.77 10.99
CA SER A 95 7.47 -8.48 10.75
C SER A 95 6.47 -7.33 10.82
N ASN A 96 6.96 -6.11 11.05
CA ASN A 96 6.10 -4.93 11.17
C ASN A 96 5.15 -4.78 9.97
N MET A 97 5.61 -5.12 8.76
CA MET A 97 4.83 -5.03 7.52
C MET A 97 4.07 -6.32 7.16
N ASN A 98 4.20 -7.39 7.94
CA ASN A 98 3.48 -8.65 7.73
C ASN A 98 2.99 -9.25 9.07
N PRO A 99 2.03 -8.60 9.76
CA PRO A 99 1.40 -9.15 10.95
C PRO A 99 0.58 -10.40 10.63
N GLU A 100 0.41 -11.28 11.62
CA GLU A 100 -0.45 -12.48 11.52
C GLU A 100 -1.92 -12.08 11.36
N ASP A 101 -2.39 -11.21 12.25
CA ASP A 101 -3.74 -10.66 12.17
C ASP A 101 -3.80 -9.53 11.15
N LYS A 102 -4.54 -9.77 10.06
CA LYS A 102 -4.77 -8.80 8.98
C LYS A 102 -6.25 -8.41 8.95
N CYS A 103 -6.52 -7.11 8.87
CA CYS A 103 -7.88 -6.65 8.63
C CYS A 103 -8.22 -6.81 7.15
N SER A 104 -9.21 -7.63 6.81
CA SER A 104 -9.71 -7.76 5.44
C SER A 104 -11.20 -7.47 5.38
N ILE A 105 -11.58 -6.55 4.50
CA ILE A 105 -12.96 -6.23 4.18
C ILE A 105 -13.04 -6.22 2.65
N TRP A 106 -14.06 -6.90 2.10
CA TRP A 106 -14.26 -7.20 0.66
C TRP A 106 -13.28 -8.22 0.10
#